data_AF-A0A3B6LPU5-F1
#
_entry.id   AF-A0A3B6LPU5-F1
#
_cell.length_a   1.000
_cell.length_b   1.000
_cell.length_c   1.000
_cell.angle_alpha   90.00
_cell.angle_beta   90.00
_cell.angle_gamma   90.00
#
_symmetry.space_group_name_H-M   'P 1'
#
loop_
_entity.id
_entity.type
_entity.pdbx_description
1 polymer ?
#
loop_
_entity_poly.entity_id
_entity_poly.type
_entity_poly.pdbx_seq_one_letter_code
_entity_poly.pdbx_strand_id
1 'polypeptide(L)'
;MKLVWCPETASQAFIAGVSALSESEHGPAGSAGVAELVSAMAGGWNAQLVVEAPEVSAPDSAVTSLALAAAAQRTGGRYARVLADADRAMVEMDGVDFLVVDARRRDAAAVLAAARPGPRGMVVVRHGDGRRRGTKALEASMAAGTRVVRSVYLPIDKGVEVLHVGVGKGPSIQARRSPRGSNRWIRHVDQETGEEHLFRRQ
;
A
#
# COMPACT_ATOMS: atom_id res chain seq x y z
N MET A 1 9.06 -18.50 3.35
CA MET A 1 7.78 -18.60 2.61
C MET A 1 7.50 -17.26 1.94
N LYS A 2 6.89 -17.20 0.76
CA LYS A 2 6.49 -15.92 0.14
C LYS A 2 5.19 -15.43 0.79
N LEU A 3 4.90 -14.13 0.75
CA LEU A 3 3.53 -13.64 0.98
C LEU A 3 2.63 -14.29 -0.09
N VAL A 4 1.54 -14.93 0.33
CA VAL A 4 0.55 -15.59 -0.54
C VAL A 4 -0.81 -14.97 -0.23
N TRP A 5 -1.56 -14.61 -1.27
CA TRP A 5 -2.87 -13.99 -1.13
C TRP A 5 -3.93 -15.04 -0.77
N CYS A 6 -4.77 -14.75 0.23
CA CYS A 6 -5.91 -15.56 0.66
C CYS A 6 -7.21 -14.72 0.59
N PRO A 7 -8.13 -15.03 -0.33
CA PRO A 7 -9.36 -14.27 -0.48
C PRO A 7 -10.29 -14.36 0.73
N GLU A 8 -10.29 -15.48 1.46
CA GLU A 8 -11.10 -15.67 2.68
C GLU A 8 -10.63 -14.74 3.80
N THR A 9 -9.31 -14.65 4.01
CA THR A 9 -8.75 -13.75 5.04
C THR A 9 -8.92 -12.28 4.62
N ALA A 10 -8.80 -12.00 3.31
CA ALA A 10 -9.04 -10.67 2.77
C ALA A 10 -10.46 -10.18 3.03
N SER A 11 -11.47 -11.01 2.74
CA SER A 11 -12.87 -10.64 2.93
C SER A 11 -13.24 -10.48 4.41
N GLN A 12 -12.73 -11.36 5.29
CA GLN A 12 -12.93 -11.23 6.73
C GLN A 12 -12.29 -9.96 7.30
N ALA A 13 -11.08 -9.60 6.86
CA ALA A 13 -10.41 -8.39 7.30
C ALA A 13 -11.09 -7.12 6.77
N PHE A 14 -11.58 -7.13 5.53
CA PHE A 14 -12.43 -6.07 4.98
C PHE A 14 -13.66 -5.84 5.86
N ILE A 15 -14.43 -6.92 6.14
CA ILE A 15 -15.64 -6.82 6.97
C ILE A 15 -15.29 -6.30 8.36
N ALA A 16 -14.21 -6.79 8.98
CA ALA A 16 -13.77 -6.31 10.28
C ALA A 16 -13.43 -4.81 10.27
N GLY A 17 -12.76 -4.34 9.23
CA GLY A 17 -12.46 -2.91 9.05
C GLY A 17 -13.72 -2.06 8.93
N VAL A 18 -14.65 -2.46 8.04
CA VAL A 18 -15.92 -1.76 7.85
C VAL A 18 -16.77 -1.73 9.12
N SER A 19 -16.87 -2.85 9.84
CA SER A 19 -17.58 -2.92 11.12
C SER A 19 -16.98 -1.98 12.15
N ALA A 20 -15.66 -1.97 12.32
CA ALA A 20 -14.98 -1.08 13.25
C ALA A 20 -15.23 0.41 12.93
N LEU A 21 -15.26 0.76 11.64
CA LEU A 21 -15.59 2.11 11.20
C LEU A 21 -17.03 2.50 11.52
N SER A 22 -17.98 1.57 11.32
CA SER A 22 -19.40 1.80 11.60
C SER A 22 -19.72 1.98 13.09
N GLU A 23 -18.92 1.35 13.96
CA GLU A 23 -19.06 1.45 15.42
C GLU A 23 -18.35 2.68 16.01
N SER A 24 -17.54 3.38 15.21
CA SER A 24 -16.81 4.56 15.67
C SER A 24 -17.71 5.81 15.73
N GLU A 25 -17.69 6.52 16.86
CA GLU A 25 -18.48 7.75 17.06
C GLU A 25 -18.16 8.86 16.03
N HIS A 26 -16.95 8.82 15.48
CA HIS A 26 -16.46 9.72 14.45
C HIS A 26 -16.44 9.00 13.10
N GLY A 27 -17.60 8.49 12.67
CA GLY A 27 -17.78 7.87 11.36
C GLY A 27 -17.12 8.70 10.25
N PRO A 28 -16.63 8.06 9.18
CA PRO A 28 -15.71 8.71 8.25
C PRO A 28 -16.37 9.96 7.63
N ALA A 29 -15.74 11.13 7.81
CA ALA A 29 -16.21 12.41 7.27
C ALA A 29 -16.03 12.50 5.73
N GLY A 30 -15.82 11.38 5.04
CA GLY A 30 -15.48 11.24 3.63
C GLY A 30 -15.36 9.77 3.21
N SER A 31 -14.79 9.49 2.03
CA SER A 31 -14.60 8.11 1.55
C SER A 31 -13.66 7.32 2.47
N ALA A 32 -14.10 6.11 2.86
CA ALA A 32 -13.30 5.13 3.58
C ALA A 32 -12.58 4.16 2.62
N GLY A 33 -12.58 4.43 1.32
CA GLY A 33 -12.08 3.52 0.28
C GLY A 33 -10.64 3.05 0.50
N VAL A 34 -9.74 3.96 0.90
CA VAL A 34 -8.37 3.56 1.28
C VAL A 34 -8.38 2.64 2.51
N ALA A 35 -9.11 2.99 3.57
CA ALA A 35 -9.16 2.21 4.82
C ALA A 35 -9.72 0.79 4.60
N GLU A 36 -10.81 0.71 3.85
CA GLU A 36 -11.43 -0.53 3.38
C GLU A 36 -10.46 -1.38 2.56
N LEU A 37 -9.81 -0.77 1.56
CA LEU A 37 -8.82 -1.45 0.73
C LEU A 37 -7.66 -2.00 1.55
N VAL A 38 -7.05 -1.18 2.42
CA VAL A 38 -5.86 -1.61 3.17
C VAL A 38 -6.18 -2.67 4.22
N SER A 39 -7.38 -2.66 4.81
CA SER A 39 -7.83 -3.75 5.70
C SER A 39 -7.92 -5.08 4.96
N ALA A 40 -8.56 -5.09 3.78
CA ALA A 40 -8.63 -6.27 2.91
C ALA A 40 -7.25 -6.76 2.50
N MET A 41 -6.34 -5.84 2.16
CA MET A 41 -4.98 -6.18 1.73
C MET A 41 -4.11 -6.73 2.86
N ALA A 42 -4.15 -6.11 4.03
CA ALA A 42 -3.42 -6.57 5.21
C ALA A 42 -3.86 -8.00 5.60
N GLY A 43 -5.18 -8.25 5.59
CA GLY A 43 -5.74 -9.57 5.81
C GLY A 43 -5.39 -10.57 4.71
N GLY A 44 -5.55 -10.18 3.45
CA GLY A 44 -5.32 -11.04 2.29
C GLY A 44 -3.90 -11.55 2.18
N TRP A 45 -2.91 -10.76 2.58
CA TRP A 45 -1.50 -11.19 2.64
C TRP A 45 -1.12 -11.92 3.94
N ASN A 46 -2.07 -12.06 4.87
CA ASN A 46 -1.86 -12.57 6.22
C ASN A 46 -0.65 -11.90 6.88
N ALA A 47 -0.68 -10.57 6.91
CA ALA A 47 0.40 -9.75 7.44
C ALA A 47 0.52 -9.95 8.96
N GLN A 48 1.70 -10.34 9.42
CA GLN A 48 2.00 -10.56 10.84
C GLN A 48 2.48 -9.28 11.52
N LEU A 49 3.08 -8.36 10.74
CA LEU A 49 3.39 -7.00 11.17
C LEU A 49 2.89 -5.99 10.15
N VAL A 50 1.88 -5.23 10.58
CA VAL A 50 1.26 -4.12 9.85
C VAL A 50 1.75 -2.81 10.46
N VAL A 51 2.32 -1.95 9.62
CA VAL A 51 2.84 -0.65 10.03
C VAL A 51 2.12 0.44 9.28
N GLU A 52 1.59 1.42 10.00
CA GLU A 52 1.04 2.64 9.43
C GLU A 52 1.96 3.83 9.74
N ALA A 53 2.27 4.64 8.75
CA ALA A 53 2.99 5.90 8.90
C ALA A 53 2.15 7.05 8.33
N PRO A 54 1.15 7.53 9.08
CA PRO A 54 0.15 8.46 8.58
C PRO A 54 0.59 9.93 8.66
N GLU A 55 -0.05 10.80 7.88
CA GLU A 55 -0.03 12.23 8.14
C GLU A 55 -1.03 12.53 9.25
N VAL A 56 -0.54 12.83 10.46
CA VAL A 56 -1.38 12.89 11.68
C VAL A 56 -2.48 13.95 11.57
N SER A 57 -2.22 15.05 10.87
CA SER A 57 -3.18 16.15 10.68
C SER A 57 -4.23 15.85 9.61
N ALA A 58 -4.11 14.72 8.90
CA ALA A 58 -5.02 14.36 7.83
C ALA A 58 -6.34 13.82 8.38
N PRO A 59 -7.49 14.25 7.84
CA PRO A 59 -8.81 13.85 8.34
C PRO A 59 -9.09 12.36 8.18
N ASP A 60 -8.48 11.71 7.20
CA ASP A 60 -8.62 10.28 6.89
C ASP A 60 -7.67 9.37 7.69
N SER A 61 -6.80 9.95 8.53
CA SER A 61 -5.82 9.17 9.28
C SER A 61 -6.47 8.25 10.31
N ALA A 62 -7.44 8.74 11.08
CA ALA A 62 -8.08 7.94 12.14
C ALA A 62 -8.82 6.72 11.58
N VAL A 63 -9.48 6.90 10.42
CA VAL A 63 -10.23 5.86 9.70
C VAL A 63 -9.28 4.74 9.26
N THR A 64 -8.15 5.11 8.65
CA THR A 64 -7.14 4.15 8.17
C THR A 64 -6.52 3.38 9.34
N SER A 65 -6.17 4.07 10.43
CA SER A 65 -5.62 3.43 11.63
C SER A 65 -6.58 2.40 12.23
N LEU A 66 -7.87 2.74 12.33
CA LEU A 66 -8.88 1.85 12.91
C LEU A 66 -9.09 0.59 12.07
N ALA A 67 -9.18 0.75 10.74
CA ALA A 67 -9.36 -0.37 9.83
C ALA A 67 -8.14 -1.33 9.81
N LEU A 68 -6.92 -0.80 9.87
CA LEU A 68 -5.70 -1.61 9.95
C LEU A 68 -5.57 -2.34 11.29
N ALA A 69 -5.92 -1.69 12.39
CA ALA A 69 -5.94 -2.32 13.71
C ALA A 69 -6.94 -3.49 13.74
N ALA A 70 -8.14 -3.29 13.21
CA ALA A 70 -9.16 -4.33 13.11
C ALA A 70 -8.71 -5.50 12.22
N ALA A 71 -8.04 -5.22 11.09
CA ALA A 71 -7.51 -6.24 10.19
C ALA A 71 -6.40 -7.07 10.85
N ALA A 72 -5.44 -6.42 11.52
CA ALA A 72 -4.38 -7.13 12.26
C ALA A 72 -4.95 -7.98 13.38
N GLN A 73 -5.94 -7.47 14.13
CA GLN A 73 -6.62 -8.27 15.15
C GLN A 73 -7.32 -9.50 14.55
N ARG A 74 -7.97 -9.34 13.38
CA ARG A 74 -8.64 -10.44 12.68
C ARG A 74 -7.69 -11.56 12.26
N THR A 75 -6.46 -11.24 11.88
CA THR A 75 -5.45 -12.22 11.45
C THR A 75 -4.53 -12.70 12.57
N GLY A 76 -4.68 -12.17 13.80
CA GLY A 76 -3.75 -12.42 14.89
C GLY A 76 -2.37 -11.76 14.70
N GLY A 77 -2.27 -10.80 13.78
CA GLY A 77 -1.07 -10.01 13.54
C GLY A 77 -0.89 -8.85 14.53
N ARG A 78 0.22 -8.14 14.40
CA ARG A 78 0.53 -6.94 15.19
C ARG A 78 0.35 -5.69 14.33
N TYR A 79 -0.19 -4.65 14.94
CA TYR A 79 -0.35 -3.33 14.35
C TYR A 79 0.50 -2.30 15.09
N ALA A 80 1.19 -1.45 14.35
CA ALA A 80 1.99 -0.36 14.91
C ALA A 80 1.86 0.91 14.06
N ARG A 81 1.86 2.06 14.73
CA ARG A 81 1.69 3.38 14.11
C ARG A 81 2.93 4.22 14.36
N VAL A 82 3.49 4.78 13.29
CA VAL A 82 4.70 5.61 13.31
C VAL A 82 4.31 7.06 13.11
N LEU A 83 4.34 7.84 14.19
CA LEU A 83 3.87 9.24 14.20
C LEU A 83 4.98 10.27 13.95
N ALA A 84 6.17 10.03 14.50
CA ALA A 84 7.33 10.91 14.43
C ALA A 84 8.62 10.10 14.57
N ASP A 85 9.76 10.74 14.35
CA ASP A 85 11.10 10.13 14.43
C ASP A 85 11.18 8.81 13.68
N ALA A 86 10.65 8.81 12.45
CA ALA A 86 10.32 7.58 11.77
C ALA A 86 11.55 6.72 11.46
N ASP A 87 12.71 7.34 11.27
CA ASP A 87 13.99 6.62 11.14
C ASP A 87 14.33 5.80 12.38
N ARG A 88 14.06 6.34 13.58
CA ARG A 88 14.32 5.62 14.85
C ARG A 88 13.24 4.57 15.09
N ALA A 89 11.98 4.93 14.92
CA ALA A 89 10.86 4.02 15.14
C ALA A 89 10.93 2.79 14.21
N MET A 90 11.24 3.00 12.93
CA MET A 90 11.32 1.92 11.95
C MET A 90 12.53 1.00 12.14
N VAL A 91 13.63 1.49 12.72
CA VAL A 91 14.83 0.65 12.97
C VAL A 91 14.56 -0.45 13.99
N GLU A 92 13.66 -0.21 14.94
CA GLU A 92 13.22 -1.20 15.94
C GLU A 92 12.26 -2.26 15.35
N MET A 93 11.84 -2.09 14.09
CA MET A 93 10.85 -2.93 13.44
C MET A 93 11.53 -3.78 12.37
N ASP A 94 11.74 -5.06 12.67
CA ASP A 94 12.18 -6.05 11.70
C ASP A 94 11.02 -6.94 11.26
N GLY A 95 11.08 -7.40 10.01
CA GLY A 95 10.06 -8.29 9.47
C GLY A 95 8.72 -7.63 9.16
N VAL A 96 8.74 -6.38 8.67
CA VAL A 96 7.50 -5.70 8.23
C VAL A 96 6.90 -6.43 7.03
N ASP A 97 5.66 -6.90 7.16
CA ASP A 97 4.93 -7.61 6.10
C ASP A 97 4.07 -6.64 5.27
N PHE A 98 3.50 -5.62 5.92
CA PHE A 98 2.59 -4.66 5.30
C PHE A 98 2.85 -3.24 5.83
N LEU A 99 3.13 -2.29 4.93
CA LEU A 99 3.41 -0.90 5.28
C LEU A 99 2.44 0.03 4.56
N VAL A 100 1.69 0.84 5.30
CA VAL A 100 0.88 1.93 4.75
C VAL A 100 1.57 3.25 5.06
N VAL A 101 1.89 4.03 4.04
CA VAL A 101 2.54 5.33 4.19
C VAL A 101 1.70 6.43 3.56
N ASP A 102 1.40 7.45 4.35
CA ASP A 102 0.78 8.65 3.80
C ASP A 102 1.81 9.47 3.04
N ALA A 103 1.47 9.77 1.80
CA ALA A 103 2.29 10.49 0.87
C ALA A 103 2.47 11.98 1.22
N ARG A 104 1.56 12.55 2.00
CA ARG A 104 1.58 13.93 2.49
C ARG A 104 2.64 14.15 3.57
N ARG A 105 3.02 13.08 4.25
CA ARG A 105 3.99 13.13 5.35
C ARG A 105 5.39 13.52 4.86
N ARG A 106 6.01 14.49 5.54
CA ARG A 106 7.31 15.08 5.14
C ARG A 106 8.46 14.06 5.11
N ASP A 107 8.47 13.13 6.06
CA ASP A 107 9.47 12.08 6.20
C ASP A 107 9.01 10.74 5.60
N ALA A 108 8.07 10.76 4.64
CA ALA A 108 7.60 9.58 3.92
C ALA A 108 8.74 8.77 3.27
N ALA A 109 9.71 9.45 2.65
CA ALA A 109 10.86 8.79 2.04
C ALA A 109 11.77 8.11 3.09
N ALA A 110 11.88 8.70 4.28
CA ALA A 110 12.71 8.20 5.37
C ALA A 110 12.15 6.87 5.90
N VAL A 111 10.82 6.78 6.06
CA VAL A 111 10.15 5.50 6.40
C VAL A 111 10.35 4.43 5.35
N LEU A 112 10.22 4.78 4.07
CA LEU A 112 10.45 3.80 3.00
C LEU A 112 11.90 3.29 3.01
N ALA A 113 12.86 4.16 3.31
CA ALA A 113 14.27 3.81 3.39
C ALA A 113 14.61 3.00 4.65
N ALA A 114 13.89 3.20 5.76
CA ALA A 114 14.11 2.50 7.02
C ALA A 114 13.33 1.19 7.13
N ALA A 115 12.29 0.97 6.32
CA ALA A 115 11.44 -0.22 6.37
C ALA A 115 12.21 -1.51 6.04
N ARG A 116 12.18 -2.46 6.98
CA ARG A 116 12.87 -3.76 6.85
C ARG A 116 11.88 -4.89 6.58
N PRO A 117 11.74 -5.32 5.32
CA PRO A 117 10.92 -6.47 4.98
C PRO A 117 11.49 -7.77 5.56
N GLY A 118 10.60 -8.67 5.99
CA GLY A 118 10.99 -10.01 6.39
C GLY A 118 11.38 -10.90 5.19
N PRO A 119 11.76 -12.17 5.44
CA PRO A 119 12.10 -13.12 4.37
C PRO A 119 10.94 -13.42 3.41
N ARG A 120 9.71 -13.04 3.77
CA ARG A 120 8.51 -13.17 2.95
C ARG A 120 8.36 -12.05 1.91
N GLY A 121 9.14 -10.97 2.04
CA GLY A 121 8.92 -9.70 1.38
C GLY A 121 7.96 -8.80 2.16
N MET A 122 7.53 -7.71 1.53
CA MET A 122 6.60 -6.74 2.11
C MET A 122 5.68 -6.19 1.01
N VAL A 123 4.48 -5.78 1.39
CA VAL A 123 3.62 -4.95 0.54
C VAL A 123 3.57 -3.54 1.11
N VAL A 124 3.89 -2.56 0.27
CA VAL A 124 3.83 -1.13 0.61
C VAL A 124 2.64 -0.51 -0.09
N VAL A 125 1.82 0.23 0.65
CA VAL A 125 0.72 1.04 0.14
C VAL A 125 1.04 2.50 0.40
N ARG A 126 1.14 3.31 -0.66
CA ARG A 126 1.29 4.76 -0.57
C ARG A 126 -0.02 5.41 -1.03
N HIS A 127 -0.55 6.36 -0.27
CA HIS A 127 -1.80 7.07 -0.61
C HIS A 127 -1.75 8.54 -0.18
N GLY A 128 -2.69 9.38 -0.66
CA GLY A 128 -3.00 10.67 -0.04
C GLY A 128 -2.60 11.95 -0.79
N ASP A 129 -1.77 11.87 -1.84
CA ASP A 129 -1.28 13.06 -2.56
C ASP A 129 -1.75 13.20 -4.02
N GLY A 130 -2.47 12.22 -4.59
CA GLY A 130 -2.88 12.26 -6.01
C GLY A 130 -1.74 12.13 -7.01
N ARG A 131 -0.49 12.00 -6.54
CA ARG A 131 0.69 12.03 -7.39
C ARG A 131 1.17 10.63 -7.64
N ARG A 132 1.07 10.21 -8.89
CA ARG A 132 1.73 9.00 -9.35
C ARG A 132 3.24 9.22 -9.40
N ARG A 133 3.98 8.53 -8.54
CA ARG A 133 5.44 8.55 -8.54
C ARG A 133 5.92 7.44 -9.48
N GLY A 134 6.92 7.74 -10.31
CA GLY A 134 7.49 6.71 -11.19
C GLY A 134 8.07 5.57 -10.37
N THR A 135 7.89 4.32 -10.81
CA THR A 135 8.38 3.12 -10.10
C THR A 135 9.87 3.21 -9.71
N LYS A 136 10.71 3.82 -10.57
CA LYS A 136 12.13 4.06 -10.26
C LYS A 136 12.37 4.99 -9.08
N ALA A 137 11.55 6.03 -8.94
CA ALA A 137 11.67 6.99 -7.83
C ALA A 137 11.20 6.34 -6.51
N LEU A 138 10.18 5.48 -6.57
CA LEU A 138 9.75 4.68 -5.43
C LEU A 138 10.82 3.67 -5.04
N GLU A 139 11.38 2.93 -6.00
CA GLU A 139 12.50 2.01 -5.79
C GLU A 139 13.70 2.71 -5.15
N ALA A 140 14.08 3.89 -5.64
CA ALA A 140 15.19 4.66 -5.08
C ALA A 140 14.95 5.16 -3.64
N SER A 141 13.70 5.13 -3.17
CA SER A 141 13.35 5.50 -1.79
C SER A 141 13.29 4.29 -0.85
N MET A 142 13.50 3.06 -1.34
CA MET A 142 13.43 1.86 -0.51
C MET A 142 14.76 1.53 0.15
N ALA A 143 14.70 0.77 1.25
CA ALA A 143 15.88 0.24 1.93
C ALA A 143 16.82 -0.53 0.99
N ALA A 144 18.12 -0.40 1.23
CA ALA A 144 19.15 -1.15 0.49
C ALA A 144 18.93 -2.66 0.62
N GLY A 145 19.16 -3.41 -0.46
CA GLY A 145 18.93 -4.86 -0.48
C GLY A 145 17.49 -5.29 -0.71
N THR A 146 16.57 -4.33 -0.89
CA THR A 146 15.20 -4.59 -1.36
C THR A 146 15.05 -4.34 -2.86
N ARG A 147 13.98 -4.87 -3.45
CA ARG A 147 13.62 -4.63 -4.86
C ARG A 147 12.12 -4.53 -5.04
N VAL A 148 11.67 -3.65 -5.91
CA VAL A 148 10.25 -3.56 -6.28
C VAL A 148 9.96 -4.59 -7.38
N VAL A 149 9.18 -5.62 -7.06
CA VAL A 149 8.87 -6.74 -7.96
C VAL A 149 7.62 -6.47 -8.78
N ARG A 150 6.63 -5.81 -8.18
CA ARG A 150 5.37 -5.43 -8.81
C ARG A 150 4.93 -4.07 -8.29
N SER A 151 4.36 -3.23 -9.15
CA SER A 151 3.71 -2.00 -8.74
C SER A 151 2.42 -1.82 -9.52
N VAL A 152 1.37 -1.35 -8.85
CA VAL A 152 0.08 -1.00 -9.44
C VAL A 152 -0.39 0.33 -8.86
N TYR A 153 -1.04 1.13 -9.69
CA TYR A 153 -1.73 2.34 -9.28
C TYR A 153 -3.23 2.07 -9.36
N LEU A 154 -3.96 2.41 -8.30
CA LEU A 154 -5.40 2.25 -8.19
C LEU A 154 -6.03 3.64 -8.02
N PRO A 155 -7.06 4.00 -8.83
CA PRO A 155 -7.74 5.28 -8.74
C PRO A 155 -8.77 5.28 -7.59
N ILE A 156 -8.34 4.92 -6.38
CA ILE A 156 -9.17 4.92 -5.17
C ILE A 156 -8.86 6.20 -4.41
N ASP A 157 -9.90 6.95 -4.05
CA ASP A 157 -9.80 8.26 -3.40
C ASP A 157 -8.82 9.21 -4.13
N LYS A 158 -7.83 9.73 -3.40
CA LYS A 158 -6.75 10.58 -3.95
C LYS A 158 -5.61 9.74 -4.56
N GLY A 159 -5.89 8.54 -5.04
CA GLY A 159 -4.91 7.64 -5.64
C GLY A 159 -4.15 6.80 -4.62
N VAL A 160 -3.94 5.53 -4.99
CA VAL A 160 -3.22 4.54 -4.19
C VAL A 160 -2.17 3.84 -5.04
N GLU A 161 -0.92 3.81 -4.56
CA GLU A 161 0.17 3.03 -5.15
C GLU A 161 0.46 1.82 -4.27
N VAL A 162 0.34 0.63 -4.85
CA VAL A 162 0.69 -0.63 -4.19
C VAL A 162 1.99 -1.14 -4.78
N LEU A 163 2.95 -1.45 -3.92
CA LEU A 163 4.25 -2.01 -4.28
C LEU A 163 4.45 -3.36 -3.59
N HIS A 164 4.86 -4.35 -4.36
CA HIS A 164 5.33 -5.63 -3.82
C HIS A 164 6.85 -5.57 -3.78
N VAL A 165 7.39 -5.66 -2.58
CA VAL A 165 8.82 -5.52 -2.29
C VAL A 165 9.39 -6.88 -1.92
N GLY A 166 10.42 -7.30 -2.64
CA GLY A 166 11.19 -8.52 -2.35
C GLY A 166 12.54 -8.20 -1.72
N VAL A 167 13.13 -9.19 -1.06
CA VAL A 167 14.47 -9.08 -0.43
C VAL A 167 15.51 -9.83 -1.26
N GLY A 168 16.72 -9.27 -1.35
CA GLY A 168 17.88 -9.92 -1.96
C GLY A 168 18.09 -9.62 -3.44
N LYS A 169 19.08 -10.32 -4.04
CA LYS A 169 19.58 -10.05 -5.39
C LYS A 169 18.56 -10.41 -6.47
N GLY A 170 18.44 -9.53 -7.45
CA GLY A 170 17.56 -9.68 -8.61
C GLY A 170 17.16 -8.31 -9.13
N PRO A 171 16.88 -8.16 -10.43
CA PRO A 171 16.44 -6.87 -10.96
C PRO A 171 15.11 -6.47 -10.30
N SER A 172 15.01 -5.22 -9.83
CA SER A 172 13.72 -4.56 -9.68
C SER A 172 13.03 -4.47 -11.04
N ILE A 173 11.75 -4.08 -11.08
CA ILE A 173 11.06 -3.79 -12.34
C ILE A 173 11.99 -2.96 -13.23
N GLN A 174 12.45 -3.56 -14.33
CA GLN A 174 12.94 -2.78 -15.44
C GLN A 174 11.74 -1.93 -15.81
N ALA A 175 11.80 -0.62 -15.51
CA ALA A 175 10.87 0.34 -16.09
C ALA A 175 10.80 -0.07 -17.55
N ARG A 176 9.62 -0.50 -18.03
CA ARG A 176 9.43 -0.88 -19.41
C ARG A 176 9.94 0.30 -20.22
N ARG A 177 11.21 0.27 -20.63
CA ARG A 177 11.64 0.94 -21.82
C ARG A 177 10.79 0.21 -22.82
N SER A 178 9.69 0.85 -23.25
CA SER A 178 9.17 0.54 -24.55
C SER A 178 10.41 0.52 -25.44
N PRO A 179 10.75 -0.61 -26.09
CA PRO A 179 11.65 -0.56 -27.22
C PRO A 179 11.15 0.62 -28.06
N ARG A 180 12.03 1.54 -28.46
CA ARG A 180 11.67 2.55 -29.44
C ARG A 180 11.18 1.75 -30.66
N GLY A 181 9.86 1.63 -30.81
CA GLY A 181 9.21 0.85 -31.88
C GLY A 181 8.49 -0.45 -31.48
N SER A 182 7.63 -0.51 -30.45
CA SER A 182 6.70 -1.65 -30.32
C SER A 182 5.30 -1.28 -29.82
N ASN A 183 4.28 -1.65 -30.61
CA ASN A 183 2.84 -1.78 -30.33
C ASN A 183 2.40 -1.36 -28.91
N ARG A 184 1.94 -0.12 -28.77
CA ARG A 184 1.39 0.37 -27.51
C ARG A 184 -0.14 0.30 -27.58
N TRP A 185 -0.73 -0.58 -26.79
CA TRP A 185 -2.16 -0.60 -26.52
C TRP A 185 -2.51 0.55 -25.58
N ILE A 186 -3.53 1.33 -25.93
CA ILE A 186 -4.07 2.43 -25.15
C ILE A 186 -5.39 1.91 -24.57
N ARG A 187 -5.50 1.87 -23.24
CA ARG A 187 -6.72 1.52 -22.54
C ARG A 187 -7.41 2.80 -22.10
N HIS A 188 -8.66 2.97 -22.52
CA HIS A 188 -9.56 4.00 -22.06
C HIS A 188 -10.73 3.33 -21.35
N VAL A 189 -11.17 3.90 -20.23
CA VAL A 189 -12.34 3.43 -19.50
C VAL A 189 -13.32 4.58 -19.47
N ASP A 190 -14.51 4.35 -20.01
CA ASP A 190 -15.60 5.32 -19.97
C ASP A 190 -16.05 5.49 -18.50
N GLN A 191 -16.13 6.74 -18.03
CA GLN A 191 -16.43 7.01 -16.61
C GLN A 191 -17.92 6.96 -16.29
N GLU A 192 -18.81 7.02 -17.28
CA GLU A 192 -20.26 6.92 -17.08
C GLU A 192 -20.74 5.48 -17.23
N THR A 193 -20.20 4.74 -18.20
CA THR A 193 -20.65 3.36 -18.51
C THR A 193 -19.76 2.27 -17.91
N GLY A 194 -18.51 2.59 -17.59
CA GLY A 194 -17.51 1.61 -17.12
C GLY A 194 -16.95 0.71 -18.22
N GLU A 195 -17.30 0.96 -19.49
CA GLU A 195 -16.80 0.16 -20.62
C GLU A 195 -15.31 0.41 -20.90
N GLU A 196 -14.59 -0.65 -21.24
CA GLU A 196 -13.17 -0.58 -21.56
C GLU A 196 -12.92 -0.61 -23.07
N HIS A 197 -12.27 0.43 -23.58
CA HIS A 197 -11.84 0.52 -24.97
C HIS A 197 -10.32 0.33 -25.08
N LEU A 198 -9.90 -0.61 -25.93
CA LEU A 198 -8.50 -0.92 -26.20
C LEU A 198 -8.13 -0.52 -27.63
N PHE A 199 -7.32 0.52 -27.77
CA PHE A 199 -6.85 1.01 -29.07
C PHE A 199 -5.41 0.59 -29.30
N ARG A 200 -5.10 0.16 -30.53
CA ARG A 200 -3.75 -0.14 -30.96
C ARG A 200 -3.27 0.93 -31.93
N ARG A 201 -2.19 1.64 -31.58
CA ARG A 201 -1.47 2.46 -32.57
C ARG A 201 -0.75 1.53 -33.55
N GLN A 202 -1.11 1.61 -34.83
CA GLN A 202 -0.32 1.04 -35.93
C GLN A 202 0.96 1.86 -36.12
#